data_AF-A0A3B8R5F2-F1
#
_entry.id   AF-A0A3B8R5F2-F1
#
_cell.length_a   1.000
_cell.length_b   1.000
_cell.length_c   1.000
_cell.angle_alpha   90.00
_cell.angle_beta   90.00
_cell.angle_gamma   90.00
#
_symmetry.space_group_name_H-M   'P 1'
#
loop_
_entity.id
_entity.type
_entity.pdbx_description
1 polymer ?
#
loop_
_entity_poly.entity_id
_entity_poly.type
_entity_poly.pdbx_seq_one_letter_code
_entity_poly.pdbx_strand_id
1 'polypeptide(L)' 'AQTEEYGDMFKFGVIDPAKVVRSALQDAASVAGLLVTTEAMVADKPSKDGGGGAPGGMPDMGGMGGMM' A
#
# COMPACT_ATOMS: atom_id res chain seq x y z
N ALA A 1 2.38 6.59 21.91
CA ALA A 1 2.91 6.22 23.24
C ALA A 1 3.76 7.38 23.73
N GLN A 2 3.24 8.23 24.62
CA GLN A 2 3.96 9.41 25.12
C GLN A 2 4.10 9.44 26.64
N THR A 3 3.30 8.65 27.36
CA THR A 3 3.31 8.60 28.84
C THR A 3 3.99 7.37 29.41
N GLU A 4 4.24 6.33 28.60
CA GLU A 4 4.76 5.01 29.03
C GLU A 4 3.95 4.33 30.15
N GLU A 5 2.73 4.79 30.41
CA GLU A 5 1.86 4.21 31.42
C GLU A 5 1.15 2.97 30.87
N TYR A 6 1.27 1.87 31.62
CA TYR A 6 0.59 0.62 31.34
C TYR A 6 -0.66 0.49 32.22
N GLY A 7 -1.77 0.05 31.63
CA GLY A 7 -3.01 -0.09 32.38
C GLY A 7 -4.11 -0.78 31.59
N ASP A 8 -5.28 -0.82 32.23
CA ASP A 8 -6.49 -1.40 31.67
C ASP A 8 -7.05 -0.50 30.57
N MET A 9 -7.04 -1.00 29.33
CA MET A 9 -7.45 -0.23 28.16
C MET A 9 -8.94 0.15 28.18
N PHE A 10 -9.81 -0.67 28.80
CA PHE A 10 -11.23 -0.33 28.95
C PHE A 10 -11.42 0.82 29.92
N LYS A 11 -10.73 0.79 31.07
CA LYS A 11 -10.76 1.89 32.04
C LYS A 11 -10.19 3.18 31.46
N PHE A 12 -9.19 3.06 30.59
CA PHE A 12 -8.62 4.20 29.86
C PHE A 12 -9.48 4.68 28.69
N GLY A 13 -10.60 4.01 28.40
CA GLY A 13 -11.53 4.38 27.33
C GLY A 13 -10.98 4.09 25.92
N VAL A 14 -9.90 3.32 25.80
CA VAL A 14 -9.29 2.93 24.53
C VAL A 14 -9.98 1.65 24.06
N ILE A 15 -11.05 1.82 23.27
CA ILE A 15 -11.87 0.71 22.78
C ILE A 15 -11.80 0.66 21.26
N ASP A 16 -11.17 -0.39 20.73
CA ASP A 16 -11.16 -0.65 19.29
C ASP A 16 -12.35 -1.54 18.89
N PRO A 17 -13.12 -1.16 17.84
CA PRO A 17 -14.22 -2.00 17.36
C PRO A 17 -13.71 -3.36 16.88
N ALA A 18 -14.39 -4.44 17.29
CA ALA A 18 -14.00 -5.81 16.93
C ALA A 18 -13.88 -6.03 15.41
N LYS A 19 -14.69 -5.34 14.60
CA LYS A 19 -14.59 -5.38 13.14
C LYS A 19 -13.25 -4.81 12.64
N VAL A 20 -12.78 -3.70 13.21
CA VAL A 20 -11.55 -3.02 12.79
C VAL A 20 -10.34 -3.88 13.11
N VAL A 21 -10.21 -4.35 14.35
CA VAL A 21 -9.08 -5.19 14.77
C VAL A 21 -9.04 -6.49 13.97
N ARG A 22 -10.20 -7.13 13.76
CA ARG A 22 -10.27 -8.38 12.99
C ARG A 22 -9.85 -8.17 11.54
N SER A 23 -10.40 -7.17 10.86
CA SER A 23 -10.03 -6.88 9.47
C SER A 23 -8.56 -6.55 9.35
N ALA A 24 -8.01 -5.69 10.22
CA ALA A 24 -6.60 -5.33 10.22
C ALA A 24 -5.68 -6.57 10.36
N LEU A 25 -6.00 -7.48 11.29
CA LEU A 25 -5.22 -8.70 11.46
C LEU A 25 -5.35 -9.66 10.27
N GLN A 26 -6.54 -9.78 9.68
CA GLN A 26 -6.77 -10.63 8.51
C GLN A 26 -6.00 -10.11 7.29
N ASP A 27 -6.06 -8.81 7.03
CA ASP A 27 -5.37 -8.18 5.91
C ASP A 27 -3.84 -8.28 6.09
N ALA A 28 -3.35 -8.04 7.32
CA ALA A 28 -1.93 -8.20 7.64
C ALA A 28 -1.45 -9.64 7.46
N ALA A 29 -2.22 -10.63 7.93
CA ALA A 29 -1.89 -12.04 7.76
C ALA A 29 -1.89 -12.45 6.28
N SER A 30 -2.81 -11.90 5.47
CA SER A 30 -2.84 -12.14 4.03
C SER A 30 -1.57 -11.67 3.33
N VAL A 31 -1.15 -10.42 3.59
CA VAL A 31 0.09 -9.87 3.01
C VAL A 31 1.32 -10.61 3.53
N ALA A 32 1.38 -10.91 4.84
CA ALA A 32 2.50 -11.65 5.41
C ALA A 32 2.62 -13.06 4.80
N GLY A 33 1.51 -13.75 4.58
CA GLY A 33 1.48 -15.05 3.93
C GLY A 33 2.06 -15.01 2.51
N LEU A 34 1.70 -13.98 1.72
CA LEU A 34 2.29 -13.74 0.41
C LEU A 34 3.81 -13.54 0.52
N LEU A 35 4.27 -12.64 1.40
CA LEU A 35 5.69 -12.29 1.52
C LEU A 35 6.56 -13.46 2.01
N VAL A 36 6.05 -14.31 2.90
CA VAL A 36 6.80 -15.46 3.42
C VAL A 36 7.00 -16.54 2.36
N THR A 37 6.04 -16.70 1.44
CA THR A 37 6.04 -17.77 0.43
C THR A 37 6.56 -17.31 -0.93
N THR A 38 6.69 -16.01 -1.14
CA THR A 38 7.20 -15.44 -2.39
C THR A 38 8.72 -15.26 -2.29
N GLU A 39 9.48 -16.04 -3.07
CA GLU A 39 10.95 -16.01 -2.99
C GLU A 39 11.59 -14.79 -3.66
N ALA A 40 10.90 -14.13 -4.61
CA ALA A 40 11.40 -12.95 -5.30
C ALA A 40 10.27 -11.99 -5.67
N MET A 41 10.51 -10.69 -5.47
CA MET A 41 9.64 -9.61 -5.92
C MET A 41 10.38 -8.80 -6.98
N VAL A 42 9.76 -8.64 -8.15
CA VAL A 42 10.27 -7.78 -9.22
C VAL A 42 9.43 -6.50 -9.24
N ALA A 43 10.08 -5.36 -9.17
CA ALA A 43 9.45 -4.05 -9.27
C ALA A 43 10.17 -3.23 -10.34
N ASP A 44 9.39 -2.60 -11.22
CA ASP A 44 9.94 -1.69 -12.22
C ASP A 44 10.40 -0.40 -11.57
N LYS A 45 11.56 0.10 -12.02
CA LYS A 45 12.03 1.41 -11.59
C LYS A 45 11.05 2.48 -12.10
N PRO A 46 10.67 3.46 -11.27
CA PRO A 46 9.87 4.58 -11.73
C PRO A 46 10.52 5.23 -12.96
N SER A 47 9.76 5.34 -14.06
CA SER A 47 10.22 6.04 -15.25
C SER A 47 10.44 7.53 -14.94
N LYS A 48 11.45 8.13 -15.56
CA LYS A 48 11.66 9.58 -15.51
C LYS A 48 10.61 10.32 -16.35
N ASP A 49 9.97 9.62 -17.28
CA ASP A 49 8.83 10.12 -18.03
C ASP A 49 7.57 9.78 -17.24
N GLY A 50 6.92 10.83 -16.72
CA GLY A 50 5.98 10.81 -15.59
C GLY A 50 4.97 9.66 -15.57
N GLY A 51 4.92 8.96 -14.44
CA GLY A 51 3.96 7.89 -14.18
C GLY A 51 3.48 7.83 -12.73
N GLY A 52 3.30 9.00 -12.11
CA GLY A 52 2.53 9.11 -10.87
C GLY A 52 1.06 9.33 -11.20
N GLY A 53 0.27 8.25 -11.11
CA GLY A 53 -1.19 8.22 -10.97
C GLY A 53 -2.06 9.23 -11.74
N ALA A 54 -2.78 8.76 -12.77
CA ALA A 54 -4.17 9.15 -13.04
C ALA A 54 -4.83 8.18 -14.06
N PRO A 55 -6.05 7.66 -13.80
CA PRO A 55 -6.87 7.04 -14.83
C PRO A 55 -7.54 8.14 -15.67
N GLY A 56 -6.92 8.53 -16.77
CA GLY A 56 -7.55 9.44 -17.72
C GLY A 56 -6.57 10.18 -18.62
N GLY A 57 -6.72 9.98 -19.93
CA GLY A 57 -6.11 10.82 -20.95
C GLY A 57 -5.13 10.10 -21.86
N MET A 58 -5.65 9.36 -22.84
CA MET A 58 -5.00 9.29 -24.16
C MET A 58 -5.34 10.63 -24.85
N PRO A 59 -4.35 11.42 -25.30
CA PRO A 59 -3.84 11.24 -26.66
C PRO A 59 -2.38 11.69 -26.85
N ASP A 60 -1.58 10.95 -27.63
CA ASP A 60 -0.71 11.62 -28.60
C ASP A 60 -0.25 10.65 -29.69
N MET A 61 -1.06 10.63 -30.74
CA MET A 61 -0.74 10.07 -32.03
C MET A 61 0.02 11.16 -32.80
N GLY A 62 1.34 11.26 -32.65
CA GLY A 62 2.08 12.33 -33.30
C GLY A 62 3.59 12.15 -33.28
N GLY A 63 4.14 11.44 -34.28
CA GLY A 63 5.60 11.33 -34.41
C GLY A 63 6.13 10.43 -35.53
N MET A 64 5.37 10.22 -36.60
CA MET A 64 5.90 9.62 -37.82
C MET A 64 6.57 10.73 -38.64
N GLY A 65 7.85 11.00 -38.39
CA GLY A 65 8.57 12.04 -39.11
C GLY A 65 10.03 12.17 -38.72
N GLY A 66 10.90 11.31 -39.25
CA GLY A 66 12.33 11.61 -39.31
C GLY A 66 13.26 10.41 -39.43
N MET A 67 13.79 10.25 -40.65
CA MET A 67 15.11 9.68 -41.00
C MET A 67 15.23 8.16 -41.15
N MET A 68 15.42 7.80 -42.44
CA MET A 68 16.18 6.70 -43.06
C MET A 68 16.76 5.62 -42.14
#